data_AF-A0A0F9C7X6-F1
#
_entry.id   AF-A0A0F9C7X6-F1
#
_cell.length_a   1.000
_cell.length_b   1.000
_cell.length_c   1.000
_cell.angle_alpha   90.00
_cell.angle_beta   90.00
_cell.angle_gamma   90.00
#
_symmetry.space_group_name_H-M   'P 1'
#
loop_
_entity.id
_entity.type
_entity.pdbx_description
1 polymer ?
#
loop_
_entity_poly.entity_id
_entity_poly.type
_entity_poly.pdbx_seq_one_letter_code
_entity_poly.pdbx_strand_id
1 'polypeptide(L)'
;MKRVGVAGYLHVLSKDFSPKKYEAEPAPDIDWHTIVSVQGANMLRKRKAFGDFCRDTGINPIAALRFNVGYEEGWFTIPLYRETNVISGIQRRKGPLKRMVKHSRLGVFVPSAFFQYHCKTLAVTEGWSDAVAAVQYGLNAIGKFNSHSSDDWVEYYAKHIKCERVLIFADNDGSGIGVEGANKTATHLKETLGITVNVVRTPQNDLKDTYNAGIALKDFL
;
A
#
# COMPACT_ATOMS: atom_id res chain seq x y z
N MET A 1 9.03 -0.61 27.18
CA MET A 1 8.35 -1.28 26.05
C MET A 1 8.79 -2.74 25.99
N LYS A 2 7.92 -3.66 25.57
CA LYS A 2 8.23 -5.10 25.42
C LYS A 2 7.78 -5.58 24.04
N ARG A 3 8.63 -6.26 23.29
CA ARG A 3 8.28 -6.82 21.96
C ARG A 3 7.33 -8.02 22.14
N VAL A 4 6.24 -8.06 21.37
CA VAL A 4 5.17 -9.09 21.46
C VAL A 4 4.91 -9.78 20.11
N GLY A 5 5.99 -10.17 19.43
CA GLY A 5 5.90 -10.90 18.15
C GLY A 5 5.30 -10.05 17.02
N VAL A 6 4.47 -10.67 16.17
CA VAL A 6 3.82 -10.02 15.00
C VAL A 6 2.82 -8.92 15.37
N ALA A 7 2.43 -8.82 16.64
CA ALA A 7 1.54 -7.77 17.15
C ALA A 7 2.29 -6.45 17.47
N GLY A 8 3.63 -6.41 17.35
CA GLY A 8 4.44 -5.21 17.55
C GLY A 8 4.99 -5.05 18.97
N TYR A 9 4.76 -3.87 19.57
CA TYR A 9 5.32 -3.49 20.89
C TYR A 9 4.21 -3.23 21.91
N LEU A 10 4.39 -3.77 23.12
CA LEU A 10 3.60 -3.42 24.29
C LEU A 10 4.24 -2.22 24.99
N HIS A 11 3.51 -1.11 25.05
CA HIS A 11 3.85 0.05 25.85
C HIS A 11 3.40 -0.19 27.30
N VAL A 12 4.37 -0.42 28.19
CA VAL A 12 4.12 -0.66 29.62
C VAL A 12 4.15 0.69 30.33
N LEU A 13 2.98 1.17 30.77
CA LEU A 13 2.81 2.50 31.36
C LEU A 13 3.24 2.60 32.84
N SER A 14 3.35 1.48 33.56
CA SER A 14 3.96 1.42 34.90
C SER A 14 4.62 0.07 35.15
N LYS A 15 5.62 0.02 36.05
CA LYS A 15 6.31 -1.23 36.43
C LYS A 15 5.37 -2.23 37.12
N ASP A 16 4.27 -1.74 37.69
CA ASP A 16 3.28 -2.53 38.44
C ASP A 16 2.08 -2.93 37.56
N PHE A 17 2.13 -2.67 36.25
CA PHE A 17 1.09 -3.10 35.33
C PHE A 17 1.09 -4.62 35.19
N SER A 18 0.12 -5.27 35.82
CA SER A 18 -0.19 -6.68 35.59
C SER A 18 -1.19 -6.77 34.43
N PRO A 19 -0.78 -7.18 33.22
CA PRO A 19 -1.70 -7.35 32.12
C PRO A 19 -2.72 -8.43 32.48
N LYS A 20 -3.99 -8.06 32.63
CA LYS A 20 -5.06 -9.05 32.60
C LYS A 20 -5.01 -9.72 31.23
N LYS A 21 -4.78 -11.04 31.21
CA LYS A 21 -4.97 -11.84 29.99
C LYS A 21 -6.45 -11.75 29.65
N TYR A 22 -6.78 -10.90 28.70
CA TYR A 22 -8.06 -10.99 28.01
C TYR A 22 -7.89 -12.07 26.96
N GLU A 23 -8.75 -13.08 27.00
CA GLU A 23 -8.93 -13.93 25.82
C GLU A 23 -9.52 -13.02 24.74
N ALA A 24 -8.69 -12.71 23.74
CA ALA A 24 -9.20 -12.03 22.56
C ALA A 24 -10.11 -13.02 21.85
N GLU A 25 -11.37 -12.64 21.63
CA GLU A 25 -12.26 -13.42 20.77
C GLU A 25 -11.55 -13.66 19.43
N PRO A 26 -11.61 -14.90 18.89
CA PRO A 26 -11.02 -15.19 17.60
C PRO A 26 -11.61 -14.23 16.57
N ALA A 27 -10.74 -13.64 15.75
CA ALA A 27 -11.21 -12.80 14.65
C ALA A 27 -12.15 -13.64 13.77
N PRO A 28 -13.32 -13.10 13.37
CA PRO A 28 -14.23 -13.82 12.51
C PRO A 28 -13.53 -14.19 11.20
N ASP A 29 -13.89 -15.34 10.65
CA ASP A 29 -13.51 -15.67 9.28
C ASP A 29 -14.32 -14.78 8.32
N ILE A 30 -13.63 -14.06 7.46
CA ILE A 30 -14.23 -13.08 6.55
C ILE A 30 -13.86 -13.46 5.13
N ASP A 31 -14.89 -13.73 4.32
CA ASP A 31 -14.74 -13.93 2.89
C ASP A 31 -14.52 -12.59 2.18
N TRP A 32 -13.27 -12.12 2.20
CA TRP A 32 -12.85 -10.91 1.51
C TRP A 32 -13.04 -10.98 0.01
N HIS A 33 -12.96 -12.16 -0.60
CA HIS A 33 -13.12 -12.33 -2.05
C HIS A 33 -14.53 -12.00 -2.50
N THR A 34 -15.53 -12.54 -1.81
CA THR A 34 -16.93 -12.23 -2.09
C THR A 34 -17.21 -10.74 -1.88
N ILE A 35 -16.72 -10.15 -0.78
CA ILE A 35 -16.90 -8.72 -0.48
C ILE A 35 -16.30 -7.85 -1.59
N VAL A 36 -15.04 -8.07 -1.96
CA VAL A 36 -14.37 -7.28 -3.01
C VAL A 36 -15.05 -7.46 -4.36
N SER A 37 -15.53 -8.66 -4.68
CA SER A 37 -16.25 -8.93 -5.94
C SER A 37 -17.56 -8.16 -6.02
N VAL A 38 -18.37 -8.16 -4.94
CA VAL A 38 -19.62 -7.39 -4.87
C VAL A 38 -19.36 -5.89 -4.97
N GLN A 39 -18.36 -5.38 -4.25
CA GLN A 39 -17.99 -3.97 -4.29
C GLN A 39 -17.44 -3.56 -5.66
N GLY A 40 -16.70 -4.44 -6.32
CA GLY A 40 -16.24 -4.25 -7.70
C GLY A 40 -17.41 -4.17 -8.69
N ALA A 41 -18.43 -5.03 -8.54
CA ALA A 41 -19.65 -4.95 -9.34
C ALA A 41 -20.40 -3.62 -9.10
N ASN A 42 -20.45 -3.14 -7.86
CA ASN A 42 -21.07 -1.85 -7.51
C ASN A 42 -20.39 -0.65 -8.19
N MET A 43 -19.09 -0.73 -8.52
CA MET A 43 -18.39 0.34 -9.25
C MET A 43 -18.96 0.63 -10.61
N LEU A 44 -19.55 -0.37 -11.28
CA LEU A 44 -20.19 -0.16 -12.59
C LEU A 44 -21.29 0.91 -12.53
N ARG A 45 -22.02 0.96 -11.41
CA ARG A 45 -23.09 1.95 -11.15
C ARG A 45 -22.56 3.29 -10.64
N LYS A 46 -21.27 3.36 -10.28
CA LYS A 46 -20.64 4.53 -9.65
C LYS A 46 -19.48 5.11 -10.47
N ARG A 47 -19.38 4.72 -11.74
CA ARG A 47 -18.36 5.20 -12.70
C ARG A 47 -18.25 6.72 -12.74
N LYS A 48 -19.39 7.44 -12.78
CA LYS A 48 -19.37 8.92 -12.79
C LYS A 48 -18.75 9.47 -11.51
N ALA A 49 -19.22 9.03 -10.34
CA ALA A 49 -18.69 9.47 -9.06
C ALA A 49 -17.19 9.14 -8.91
N PHE A 50 -16.76 7.99 -9.44
CA PHE A 50 -15.35 7.61 -9.46
C PHE A 50 -14.53 8.53 -10.37
N GLY A 51 -15.01 8.83 -11.58
CA GLY A 51 -14.38 9.78 -12.49
C GLY A 51 -14.26 11.17 -11.86
N ASP A 52 -15.31 11.62 -11.15
CA ASP A 52 -15.30 12.88 -10.42
C ASP A 52 -14.23 12.86 -9.30
N PHE A 53 -14.19 11.80 -8.48
CA PHE A 53 -13.16 11.63 -7.45
C PHE A 53 -11.74 11.62 -8.03
N CYS A 54 -11.51 10.89 -9.12
CA CYS A 54 -10.22 10.80 -9.79
C CYS A 54 -9.76 12.17 -10.31
N ARG A 55 -10.66 12.93 -10.93
CA ARG A 55 -10.37 14.29 -11.39
C ARG A 55 -10.03 15.21 -10.22
N ASP A 56 -10.82 15.18 -9.15
CA ASP A 56 -10.64 16.07 -8.00
C ASP A 56 -9.38 15.73 -7.19
N THR A 57 -8.87 14.50 -7.29
CA THR A 57 -7.66 14.03 -6.58
C THR A 57 -6.42 13.95 -7.46
N GLY A 58 -6.53 14.23 -8.77
CA GLY A 58 -5.43 14.11 -9.72
C GLY A 58 -4.95 12.66 -9.89
N ILE A 59 -5.86 11.68 -9.86
CA ILE A 59 -5.55 10.26 -10.05
C ILE A 59 -6.08 9.83 -11.42
N ASN A 60 -5.28 9.11 -12.21
CA ASN A 60 -5.78 8.56 -13.46
C ASN A 60 -6.77 7.41 -13.20
N PRO A 61 -8.02 7.49 -13.70
CA PRO A 61 -9.05 6.50 -13.40
C PRO A 61 -8.74 5.12 -13.97
N ILE A 62 -8.08 5.04 -15.13
CA ILE A 62 -7.74 3.76 -15.77
C ILE A 62 -6.66 3.04 -14.97
N ALA A 63 -5.60 3.75 -14.58
CA ALA A 63 -4.54 3.19 -13.75
C ALA A 63 -5.06 2.81 -12.35
N ALA A 64 -5.94 3.64 -11.78
CA ALA A 64 -6.60 3.37 -10.50
C ALA A 64 -7.45 2.08 -10.53
N LEU A 65 -8.22 1.84 -11.59
CA LEU A 65 -9.03 0.62 -11.73
C LEU A 65 -8.20 -0.66 -11.75
N ARG A 66 -6.89 -0.59 -12.07
CA ARG A 66 -6.01 -1.77 -11.99
C ARG A 66 -5.88 -2.31 -10.58
N PHE A 67 -6.16 -1.52 -9.54
CA PHE A 67 -6.10 -1.93 -8.13
C PHE A 67 -7.42 -2.50 -7.60
N ASN A 68 -8.28 -3.03 -8.49
CA ASN A 68 -9.55 -3.69 -8.13
C ASN A 68 -10.44 -2.79 -7.24
N VAL A 69 -10.50 -1.50 -7.58
CA VAL A 69 -11.31 -0.54 -6.85
C VAL A 69 -12.78 -0.98 -6.88
N GLY A 70 -13.42 -0.93 -5.72
CA GLY A 70 -14.84 -1.19 -5.50
C GLY A 70 -15.58 0.03 -4.96
N TYR A 71 -16.88 -0.12 -4.69
CA TYR A 71 -17.71 0.88 -4.05
C TYR A 71 -18.66 0.26 -3.04
N GLU A 72 -18.77 0.88 -1.86
CA GLU A 72 -19.69 0.47 -0.80
C GLU A 72 -20.14 1.68 0.03
N GLU A 73 -21.44 1.83 0.27
CA GLU A 73 -22.01 2.80 1.23
C GLU A 73 -21.47 4.24 1.12
N GLY A 74 -21.21 4.74 -0.09
CA GLY A 74 -20.68 6.10 -0.26
C GLY A 74 -19.15 6.22 -0.25
N TRP A 75 -18.44 5.10 -0.21
CA TRP A 75 -16.98 5.03 -0.19
C TRP A 75 -16.46 4.23 -1.39
N PHE A 76 -15.34 4.68 -1.97
CA PHE A 76 -14.52 3.82 -2.81
C PHE A 76 -13.77 2.83 -1.92
N THR A 77 -13.61 1.60 -2.39
CA THR A 77 -12.95 0.54 -1.64
C THR A 77 -11.74 0.04 -2.41
N ILE A 78 -10.64 -0.21 -1.71
CA ILE A 78 -9.37 -0.62 -2.29
C ILE A 78 -8.87 -1.82 -1.49
N PRO A 79 -8.78 -3.01 -2.10
CA PRO A 79 -8.30 -4.20 -1.41
C PRO A 79 -6.82 -4.10 -1.07
N LEU A 80 -6.46 -4.71 0.06
CA LEU A 80 -5.09 -4.95 0.51
C LEU A 80 -4.78 -6.43 0.39
N TYR A 81 -3.58 -6.74 -0.08
CA TYR A 81 -3.11 -8.10 -0.31
C TYR A 81 -1.92 -8.41 0.56
N ARG A 82 -1.84 -9.66 0.99
CA ARG A 82 -0.69 -10.21 1.70
C ARG A 82 0.15 -11.04 0.75
N GLU A 83 -0.48 -12.07 0.21
CA GLU A 83 0.10 -12.96 -0.78
C GLU A 83 -0.66 -12.83 -2.11
N THR A 84 -0.16 -13.46 -3.16
CA THR A 84 -0.82 -13.50 -4.46
C THR A 84 -2.26 -13.98 -4.30
N ASN A 85 -3.20 -13.14 -4.70
CA ASN A 85 -4.64 -13.37 -4.57
C ASN A 85 -5.15 -13.62 -3.14
N VAL A 86 -4.42 -13.26 -2.09
CA VAL A 86 -4.90 -13.34 -0.70
C VAL A 86 -5.24 -11.94 -0.19
N ILE A 87 -6.53 -11.61 -0.26
CA ILE A 87 -7.05 -10.33 0.24
C ILE A 87 -7.11 -10.38 1.77
N SER A 88 -6.48 -9.42 2.42
CA SER A 88 -6.41 -9.36 3.89
C SER A 88 -7.27 -8.27 4.50
N GLY A 89 -7.80 -7.37 3.69
CA GLY A 89 -8.56 -6.24 4.16
C GLY A 89 -8.88 -5.24 3.06
N ILE A 90 -9.58 -4.18 3.45
CA ILE A 90 -10.07 -3.15 2.53
C ILE A 90 -9.85 -1.78 3.15
N GLN A 91 -9.17 -0.90 2.42
CA GLN A 91 -9.16 0.54 2.71
C GLN A 91 -10.34 1.20 1.98
N ARG A 92 -11.16 1.95 2.69
CA ARG A 92 -12.21 2.82 2.16
C ARG A 92 -11.67 4.25 1.98
N ARG A 93 -12.03 4.90 0.88
CA ARG A 93 -11.71 6.31 0.57
C ARG A 93 -12.94 7.13 0.20
N LYS A 94 -12.99 8.38 0.69
CA LYS A 94 -14.00 9.39 0.36
C LYS A 94 -13.37 10.78 0.46
N GLY A 95 -12.99 11.36 -0.69
CA GLY A 95 -12.17 12.58 -0.72
C GLY A 95 -10.85 12.36 0.03
N PRO A 96 -10.48 13.24 0.99
CA PRO A 96 -9.25 13.08 1.78
C PRO A 96 -9.35 11.99 2.86
N LEU A 97 -10.56 11.50 3.16
CA LEU A 97 -10.78 10.54 4.25
C LEU A 97 -10.36 9.14 3.82
N LYS A 98 -9.57 8.48 4.68
CA LYS A 98 -9.11 7.10 4.55
C LYS A 98 -9.54 6.31 5.79
N ARG A 99 -10.16 5.15 5.64
CA ARG A 99 -10.59 4.28 6.75
C ARG A 99 -10.37 2.81 6.43
N MET A 100 -10.10 1.99 7.44
CA MET A 100 -10.05 0.54 7.28
C MET A 100 -11.42 -0.08 7.57
N VAL A 101 -11.83 -1.07 6.78
CA VAL A 101 -12.99 -1.90 7.13
C VAL A 101 -12.67 -2.70 8.38
N LYS A 102 -13.62 -2.84 9.31
CA LYS A 102 -13.45 -3.62 10.54
C LYS A 102 -12.89 -5.01 10.22
N HIS A 103 -11.99 -5.51 11.05
CA HIS A 103 -11.29 -6.80 10.89
C HIS A 103 -10.33 -6.90 9.70
N SER A 104 -10.17 -5.82 8.90
CA SER A 104 -9.10 -5.76 7.91
C SER A 104 -7.75 -5.89 8.59
N ARG A 105 -6.86 -6.63 7.96
CA ARG A 105 -5.46 -6.73 8.33
C ARG A 105 -4.60 -5.98 7.32
N LEU A 106 -3.48 -5.44 7.80
CA LEU A 106 -2.52 -4.75 6.95
C LEU A 106 -1.91 -5.71 5.91
N GLY A 107 -1.60 -5.12 4.76
CA GLY A 107 -1.09 -5.71 3.53
C GLY A 107 -0.62 -4.57 2.60
N VAL A 108 -0.47 -4.86 1.32
CA VAL A 108 -0.08 -3.90 0.29
C VAL A 108 -1.15 -3.76 -0.79
N PHE A 109 -1.18 -2.59 -1.45
CA PHE A 109 -1.99 -2.36 -2.64
C PHE A 109 -1.28 -2.95 -3.85
N VAL A 110 -1.95 -3.83 -4.58
CA VAL A 110 -1.37 -4.58 -5.70
C VAL A 110 -2.27 -4.47 -6.93
N PRO A 111 -1.73 -4.16 -8.12
CA PRO A 111 -2.52 -4.11 -9.34
C PRO A 111 -2.79 -5.51 -9.92
N SER A 112 -3.94 -5.70 -10.56
CA SER A 112 -4.42 -6.96 -11.18
C SER A 112 -3.48 -7.58 -12.23
N ALA A 113 -2.58 -6.80 -12.82
CA ALA A 113 -1.62 -7.24 -13.83
C ALA A 113 -0.16 -7.26 -13.33
N PHE A 114 0.05 -7.29 -12.01
CA PHE A 114 1.37 -7.22 -11.39
C PHE A 114 2.31 -8.37 -11.81
N PHE A 115 1.78 -9.57 -12.03
CA PHE A 115 2.56 -10.76 -12.39
C PHE A 115 2.62 -11.03 -13.90
N GLN A 116 1.98 -10.20 -14.72
CA GLN A 116 1.87 -10.46 -16.17
C GLN A 116 3.17 -10.14 -16.93
N TYR A 117 4.02 -9.27 -16.38
CA TYR A 117 5.25 -8.83 -17.03
C TYR A 117 6.47 -9.29 -16.25
N HIS A 118 7.47 -9.82 -16.96
CA HIS A 118 8.74 -10.21 -16.38
C HIS A 118 9.58 -8.97 -16.05
N CYS A 119 9.27 -8.31 -14.94
CA CYS A 119 9.99 -7.14 -14.46
C CYS A 119 10.91 -7.52 -13.30
N LYS A 120 12.21 -7.23 -13.43
CA LYS A 120 13.21 -7.47 -12.39
C LYS A 120 13.35 -6.30 -11.41
N THR A 121 12.54 -5.25 -11.56
CA THR A 121 12.52 -4.09 -10.66
C THR A 121 11.16 -3.95 -10.00
N LEU A 122 11.14 -3.87 -8.67
CA LEU A 122 9.93 -3.56 -7.90
C LEU A 122 9.94 -2.09 -7.49
N ALA A 123 8.88 -1.36 -7.83
CA ALA A 123 8.61 -0.05 -7.25
C ALA A 123 7.74 -0.19 -6.00
N VAL A 124 8.11 0.52 -4.94
CA VAL A 124 7.39 0.55 -3.66
C VAL A 124 7.08 2.00 -3.33
N THR A 125 5.83 2.30 -3.04
CA THR A 125 5.37 3.65 -2.68
C THR A 125 4.66 3.66 -1.33
N GLU A 126 4.46 4.84 -0.74
CA GLU A 126 3.53 5.01 0.37
C GLU A 126 2.12 5.26 -0.15
N GLY A 127 1.18 4.38 0.19
CA GLY A 127 -0.23 4.54 -0.16
C GLY A 127 -0.62 4.11 -1.58
N TRP A 128 -1.93 4.05 -1.80
CA TRP A 128 -2.53 3.63 -3.05
C TRP A 128 -2.38 4.65 -4.19
N SER A 129 -2.51 5.95 -3.91
CA SER A 129 -2.42 7.01 -4.91
C SER A 129 -1.06 7.02 -5.61
N ASP A 130 0.01 6.87 -4.84
CA ASP A 130 1.37 6.85 -5.34
C ASP A 130 1.67 5.56 -6.08
N ALA A 131 1.08 4.44 -5.65
CA ALA A 131 1.17 3.19 -6.41
C ALA A 131 0.49 3.31 -7.78
N VAL A 132 -0.63 4.04 -7.86
CA VAL A 132 -1.27 4.37 -9.14
C VAL A 132 -0.34 5.21 -10.01
N ALA A 133 0.30 6.25 -9.45
CA ALA A 133 1.25 7.09 -10.17
C ALA A 133 2.48 6.30 -10.66
N ALA A 134 3.03 5.41 -9.83
CA ALA A 134 4.12 4.51 -10.22
C ALA A 134 3.73 3.63 -11.41
N VAL A 135 2.52 3.08 -11.41
CA VAL A 135 1.99 2.32 -12.55
C VAL A 135 1.84 3.20 -13.80
N GLN A 136 1.48 4.48 -13.65
CA GLN A 136 1.42 5.43 -14.77
C GLN A 136 2.80 5.79 -15.34
N TYR A 137 3.85 5.77 -14.51
CA TYR A 137 5.24 5.82 -14.99
C TYR A 137 5.70 4.53 -15.69
N GLY A 138 4.85 3.50 -15.75
CA GLY A 138 5.18 2.21 -16.35
C GLY A 138 5.94 1.26 -15.43
N LEU A 139 5.97 1.52 -14.12
CA LEU A 139 6.67 0.68 -13.15
C LEU A 139 5.81 -0.49 -12.69
N ASN A 140 6.45 -1.62 -12.36
CA ASN A 140 5.80 -2.70 -11.65
C ASN A 140 5.77 -2.36 -10.15
N ALA A 141 4.63 -1.90 -9.65
CA ALA A 141 4.55 -1.21 -8.36
C ALA A 141 3.55 -1.81 -7.38
N ILE A 142 3.91 -1.75 -6.10
CA ILE A 142 3.01 -1.96 -4.97
C ILE A 142 2.99 -0.73 -4.07
N GLY A 143 1.85 -0.49 -3.41
CA GLY A 143 1.71 0.57 -2.42
C GLY A 143 1.67 0.00 -1.01
N LYS A 144 2.52 0.49 -0.11
CA LYS A 144 2.40 0.20 1.33
C LYS A 144 1.15 0.90 1.89
N PHE A 145 0.55 0.36 2.94
CA PHE A 145 -0.53 1.08 3.64
C PHE A 145 -0.04 2.39 4.27
N ASN A 146 1.17 2.38 4.84
CA ASN A 146 1.91 3.54 5.34
C ASN A 146 3.42 3.23 5.32
N SER A 147 4.26 4.25 5.59
CA SER A 147 5.73 4.15 5.65
C SER A 147 6.28 3.07 6.57
N HIS A 148 5.56 2.68 7.63
CA HIS A 148 6.09 1.89 8.75
C HIS A 148 5.50 0.47 8.87
N SER A 149 4.78 -0.01 7.86
CA SER A 149 4.12 -1.31 7.92
C SER A 149 4.30 -2.11 6.64
N SER A 150 4.03 -3.42 6.72
CA SER A 150 3.91 -4.32 5.56
C SER A 150 5.23 -4.66 4.85
N ASP A 151 6.38 -4.51 5.51
CA ASP A 151 7.70 -4.84 4.95
C ASP A 151 7.80 -6.33 4.56
N ASP A 152 7.22 -7.23 5.37
CA ASP A 152 7.13 -8.66 5.05
C ASP A 152 6.42 -8.93 3.72
N TRP A 153 5.41 -8.12 3.40
CA TRP A 153 4.67 -8.26 2.14
C TRP A 153 5.45 -7.66 0.98
N VAL A 154 6.17 -6.55 1.18
CA VAL A 154 7.11 -6.05 0.18
C VAL A 154 8.16 -7.12 -0.16
N GLU A 155 8.72 -7.78 0.85
CA GLU A 155 9.65 -8.89 0.68
C GLU A 155 9.01 -10.06 -0.09
N TYR A 156 7.78 -10.46 0.27
CA TYR A 156 7.04 -11.50 -0.44
C TYR A 156 6.93 -11.19 -1.94
N TYR A 157 6.46 -10.00 -2.30
CA TYR A 157 6.29 -9.63 -3.71
C TYR A 157 7.64 -9.52 -4.44
N ALA A 158 8.67 -9.00 -3.78
CA ALA A 158 10.03 -8.94 -4.32
C ALA A 158 10.58 -10.34 -4.65
N LYS A 159 10.42 -11.32 -3.73
CA LYS A 159 10.78 -12.73 -3.97
C LYS A 159 9.95 -13.34 -5.09
N HIS A 160 8.64 -13.09 -5.09
CA HIS A 160 7.71 -13.74 -6.01
C HIS A 160 7.97 -13.34 -7.47
N ILE A 161 8.33 -12.07 -7.73
CA ILE A 161 8.71 -11.62 -9.08
C ILE A 161 10.19 -11.86 -9.40
N LYS A 162 10.96 -12.46 -8.49
CA LYS A 162 12.42 -12.65 -8.60
C LYS A 162 13.12 -11.33 -8.92
N CYS A 163 12.80 -10.28 -8.16
CA CYS A 163 13.37 -8.96 -8.41
C CYS A 163 14.87 -8.94 -8.13
N GLU A 164 15.61 -8.16 -8.91
CA GLU A 164 17.04 -7.88 -8.72
C GLU A 164 17.26 -6.50 -8.10
N ARG A 165 16.26 -5.61 -8.22
CA ARG A 165 16.28 -4.24 -7.71
C ARG A 165 14.94 -3.83 -7.12
N VAL A 166 14.97 -3.03 -6.06
CA VAL A 166 13.82 -2.32 -5.51
C VAL A 166 14.06 -0.82 -5.55
N LEU A 167 13.08 -0.07 -6.02
CA LEU A 167 12.99 1.39 -5.91
C LEU A 167 11.92 1.74 -4.88
N ILE A 168 12.31 2.39 -3.79
CA ILE A 168 11.38 2.85 -2.75
C ILE A 168 11.22 4.36 -2.89
N PHE A 169 10.03 4.81 -3.30
CA PHE A 169 9.70 6.22 -3.39
C PHE A 169 9.27 6.74 -2.02
N ALA A 170 10.01 7.71 -1.50
CA ALA A 170 9.75 8.34 -0.21
C ALA A 170 9.18 9.74 -0.42
N ASP A 171 8.11 10.05 0.32
CA ASP A 171 7.46 11.36 0.32
C ASP A 171 8.45 12.47 0.73
N ASN A 172 8.26 13.64 0.14
CA ASN A 172 8.98 14.87 0.44
C ASN A 172 8.19 15.73 1.43
N ASP A 173 7.91 15.18 2.61
CA ASP A 173 7.03 15.79 3.61
C ASP A 173 7.70 16.85 4.49
N GLY A 174 8.98 17.16 4.26
CA GLY A 174 9.81 18.05 5.09
C GLY A 174 10.11 17.55 6.50
N SER A 175 9.32 16.61 7.01
CA SER A 175 9.43 16.00 8.34
C SER A 175 10.50 14.91 8.39
N GLY A 176 10.79 14.29 7.25
CA GLY A 176 11.78 13.20 7.13
C GLY A 176 11.24 11.83 7.53
N ILE A 177 10.01 11.75 8.02
CA ILE A 177 9.35 10.49 8.43
C ILE A 177 9.21 9.54 7.24
N GLY A 178 8.81 10.05 6.07
CA GLY A 178 8.70 9.24 4.84
C GLY A 178 10.04 8.61 4.44
N VAL A 179 11.13 9.39 4.51
CA VAL A 179 12.49 8.91 4.20
C VAL A 179 12.99 7.92 5.25
N GLU A 180 12.70 8.13 6.53
CA GLU A 180 13.05 7.19 7.60
C GLU A 180 12.37 5.84 7.41
N GLY A 181 11.06 5.83 7.13
CA GLY A 181 10.30 4.62 6.85
C GLY A 181 10.81 3.88 5.61
N ALA A 182 11.10 4.63 4.53
CA ALA A 182 11.68 4.06 3.32
C ALA A 182 13.06 3.43 3.57
N ASN A 183 13.91 4.07 4.36
CA ASN A 183 15.23 3.53 4.74
C ASN A 183 15.11 2.27 5.61
N LYS A 184 14.14 2.21 6.53
CA LYS A 184 13.87 1.00 7.32
C LYS A 184 13.51 -0.19 6.42
N THR A 185 12.58 0.02 5.48
CA THR A 185 12.24 -1.01 4.49
C THR A 185 13.44 -1.37 3.61
N ALA A 186 14.24 -0.39 3.19
CA ALA A 186 15.44 -0.66 2.39
C ALA A 186 16.44 -1.54 3.12
N THR A 187 16.70 -1.27 4.39
CA THR A 187 17.58 -2.09 5.24
C THR A 187 17.02 -3.50 5.39
N HIS A 188 15.73 -3.64 5.72
CA HIS A 188 15.06 -4.94 5.82
C HIS A 188 15.26 -5.77 4.54
N LEU A 189 14.95 -5.21 3.37
CA LEU A 189 15.07 -5.93 2.10
C LEU A 189 16.53 -6.25 1.73
N LYS A 190 17.49 -5.37 2.02
CA LYS A 190 18.92 -5.66 1.81
C LYS A 190 19.36 -6.83 2.67
N GLU A 191 18.97 -6.86 3.93
CA GLU A 191 19.35 -7.89 4.89
C GLU A 191 18.68 -9.24 4.59
N THR A 192 17.39 -9.25 4.20
CA THR A 192 16.65 -10.50 3.97
C THR A 192 16.79 -11.06 2.55
N LEU A 193 17.08 -10.23 1.55
CA LEU A 193 17.13 -10.64 0.14
C LEU A 193 18.50 -10.47 -0.53
N GLY A 194 19.39 -9.63 0.01
CA GLY A 194 20.69 -9.36 -0.61
C GLY A 194 20.61 -8.64 -1.97
N ILE A 195 19.52 -7.93 -2.25
CA ILE A 195 19.28 -7.24 -3.53
C ILE A 195 19.63 -5.76 -3.47
N THR A 196 19.74 -5.13 -4.65
CA THR A 196 19.94 -3.68 -4.73
C THR A 196 18.66 -2.95 -4.33
N VAL A 197 18.73 -2.04 -3.37
CA VAL A 197 17.59 -1.20 -2.97
C VAL A 197 18.00 0.27 -2.98
N ASN A 198 17.28 1.07 -3.76
CA ASN A 198 17.45 2.52 -3.86
C ASN A 198 16.24 3.21 -3.22
N VAL A 199 16.50 4.12 -2.29
CA VAL A 199 15.48 5.03 -1.77
C VAL A 199 15.54 6.31 -2.59
N VAL A 200 14.41 6.69 -3.19
CA VAL A 200 14.27 7.84 -4.08
C VAL A 200 13.31 8.82 -3.41
N ARG A 201 13.81 9.99 -3.04
CA ARG A 201 12.95 11.07 -2.53
C ARG A 201 12.24 11.73 -3.70
N THR A 202 10.93 11.91 -3.60
CA THR A 202 10.14 12.53 -4.67
C THR A 202 10.46 14.04 -4.78
N PRO A 203 10.49 14.61 -6.00
CA PRO A 203 10.65 16.06 -6.18
C PRO A 203 9.51 16.87 -5.57
N GLN A 204 8.27 16.39 -5.70
CA GLN A 204 7.09 16.97 -5.06
C GLN A 204 6.76 16.26 -3.75
N ASN A 205 5.71 16.70 -3.05
CA ASN A 205 5.26 16.12 -1.77
C ASN A 205 5.19 14.60 -1.80
N ASP A 206 4.61 14.02 -2.87
CA ASP A 206 4.49 12.58 -3.08
C ASP A 206 4.72 12.23 -4.57
N LEU A 207 4.67 10.95 -4.91
CA LEU A 207 4.93 10.48 -6.29
C LEU A 207 3.79 10.86 -7.23
N LYS A 208 2.55 10.87 -6.73
CA LYS A 208 1.36 11.28 -7.47
C LYS A 208 1.43 12.77 -7.84
N ASP A 209 1.81 13.63 -6.91
CA ASP A 209 2.03 15.06 -7.17
C ASP A 209 3.20 15.27 -8.14
N THR A 210 4.26 14.46 -8.05
CA THR A 210 5.39 14.48 -9.00
C THR A 210 4.93 14.14 -10.42
N TYR A 211 4.12 13.10 -10.58
CA TYR A 211 3.54 12.74 -11.89
C TYR A 211 2.64 13.84 -12.44
N ASN A 212 1.77 14.40 -11.60
CA ASN A 212 0.85 15.46 -12.01
C ASN A 212 1.55 16.76 -12.39
N ALA A 213 2.74 17.02 -11.83
CA ALA A 213 3.60 18.13 -12.23
C ALA A 213 4.31 17.90 -13.58
N GLY A 214 4.14 16.73 -14.21
CA GLY A 214 4.75 16.40 -15.50
C GLY A 214 6.25 16.10 -15.43
N ILE A 215 6.78 15.81 -14.25
CA ILE A 215 8.20 15.51 -14.06
C ILE A 215 8.48 14.10 -14.56
N ALA A 216 9.46 13.93 -15.46
CA ALA A 216 9.77 12.61 -16.00
C ALA A 216 10.55 11.78 -14.97
N LEU A 217 10.31 10.47 -14.95
CA LEU A 217 10.97 9.55 -14.02
C LEU A 217 12.51 9.63 -14.09
N LYS A 218 13.07 9.79 -15.30
CA LYS A 218 14.52 9.93 -15.53
C LYS A 218 15.15 11.15 -14.87
N ASP A 219 14.36 12.15 -14.48
CA ASP A 219 14.85 13.41 -13.94
C ASP A 219 15.08 13.31 -12.41
N PHE A 220 14.65 12.21 -11.77
CA PHE A 220 14.79 12.03 -10.31
C PHE A 220 15.09 10.59 -9.85
N LEU A 221 15.40 9.68 -10.78
CA LEU A 221 15.99 8.37 -10.48
C LEU A 221 17.53 8.45 -10.44
#